data_AF-A0A8S1EZB1-F1
#
_entry.id   AF-A0A8S1EZB1-F1
#
_cell.length_a   1.000
_cell.length_b   1.000
_cell.length_c   1.000
_cell.angle_alpha   90.00
_cell.angle_beta   90.00
_cell.angle_gamma   90.00
#
_symmetry.space_group_name_H-M   'P 1'
#
loop_
_entity.id
_entity.type
_entity.pdbx_description
1 polymer ?
#
loop_
_entity_poly.entity_id
_entity_poly.type
_entity_poly.pdbx_seq_one_letter_code
_entity_poly.pdbx_strand_id
1 'polypeptide(L)'
;MNLLFFLGFLLAAAAAAANQLCRLSSSDILIDDTCYRFENSNLNYHDAQRYCHIMKMNVAIAKDERKWNFLASMAVTKFGITNGNFYIGLSRSNASSPFYWDDGTPLEVHNFGIMTPQNNVIELMHTSKWTTVNPTEPHLFICSYLMNATHS
;
A
#
# COMPACT_ATOMS: atom_id res chain seq x y z
N MET A 1 60.75 -19.73 -14.90
CA MET A 1 60.34 -18.55 -15.68
C MET A 1 59.20 -19.00 -16.58
N ASN A 2 57.89 -18.87 -16.31
CA ASN A 2 57.02 -18.05 -15.42
C ASN A 2 55.82 -18.94 -15.05
N LEU A 3 55.28 -19.08 -13.84
CA LEU A 3 54.73 -18.16 -12.83
C LEU A 3 53.60 -17.22 -13.35
N LEU A 4 52.37 -17.59 -12.99
CA LEU A 4 51.15 -16.75 -12.84
C LEU A 4 50.59 -16.06 -14.09
N PHE A 5 49.41 -16.48 -14.54
CA PHE A 5 48.28 -15.55 -14.68
C PHE A 5 46.98 -16.25 -14.25
N PHE A 6 46.73 -16.16 -12.93
CA PHE A 6 45.44 -15.97 -12.26
C PHE A 6 44.21 -16.71 -12.84
N LEU A 7 43.71 -17.74 -12.14
CA LEU A 7 42.64 -17.54 -11.15
C LEU A 7 41.56 -16.59 -11.68
N GLY A 8 40.65 -17.15 -12.46
CA GLY A 8 39.41 -16.49 -12.83
C GLY A 8 38.30 -17.51 -12.83
N PHE A 9 38.00 -18.07 -11.66
CA PHE A 9 36.68 -18.63 -11.40
C PHE A 9 35.69 -17.60 -11.93
N LEU A 10 35.00 -17.91 -13.03
CA LEU A 10 33.72 -17.29 -13.32
C LEU A 10 32.83 -17.71 -12.14
N LEU A 11 32.90 -16.90 -11.08
CA LEU A 11 31.79 -16.69 -10.17
C LEU A 11 30.66 -16.27 -11.10
N ALA A 12 29.92 -17.25 -11.60
CA ALA A 12 28.52 -17.06 -11.83
C ALA A 12 28.04 -16.51 -10.49
N ALA A 13 27.85 -15.19 -10.42
CA ALA A 13 27.09 -14.61 -9.36
C ALA A 13 25.77 -15.35 -9.47
N ALA A 14 25.56 -16.33 -8.59
CA ALA A 14 24.22 -16.76 -8.31
C ALA A 14 23.56 -15.45 -7.90
N ALA A 15 22.77 -14.85 -8.79
CA ALA A 15 21.77 -13.91 -8.38
C ALA A 15 21.01 -14.71 -7.34
N ALA A 16 21.28 -14.43 -6.06
CA ALA A 16 20.47 -14.97 -5.00
C ALA A 16 19.06 -14.61 -5.46
N ALA A 17 18.24 -15.61 -5.74
CA ALA A 17 16.82 -15.38 -5.93
C ALA A 17 16.42 -14.73 -4.60
N ALA A 18 16.36 -13.40 -4.57
CA ALA A 18 15.97 -12.67 -3.40
C ALA A 18 14.57 -13.20 -3.13
N ASN A 19 14.41 -13.98 -2.04
CA ASN A 19 13.10 -14.48 -1.67
C ASN A 19 12.18 -13.27 -1.67
N GLN A 20 11.18 -13.31 -2.55
CA GLN A 20 10.25 -12.23 -2.85
C GLN A 20 9.40 -11.99 -1.59
N LEU A 21 9.97 -11.25 -0.66
CA LEU A 21 9.45 -10.98 0.67
C LEU A 21 9.49 -9.48 0.92
N CYS A 22 8.59 -9.03 1.78
CA CYS A 22 8.54 -7.64 2.17
C CYS A 22 9.77 -7.26 2.99
N ARG A 23 10.59 -6.36 2.45
CA ARG A 23 11.92 -6.05 2.98
C ARG A 23 11.90 -5.33 4.34
N LEU A 24 10.82 -4.64 4.69
CA LEU A 24 10.76 -3.85 5.92
C LEU A 24 10.20 -4.63 7.11
N SER A 25 9.33 -5.61 6.88
CA SER A 25 8.82 -6.50 7.92
C SER A 25 8.36 -7.82 7.33
N SER A 26 8.65 -8.92 8.03
CA SER A 26 8.13 -10.26 7.71
C SER A 26 6.63 -10.41 7.98
N SER A 27 6.01 -9.46 8.70
CA SER A 27 4.56 -9.43 8.94
C SER A 27 3.76 -8.73 7.83
N ASP A 28 4.45 -8.00 6.95
CA ASP A 28 3.83 -7.31 5.82
C ASP A 28 3.45 -8.33 4.75
N ILE A 29 2.38 -8.04 4.02
CA ILE A 29 1.85 -8.94 3.00
C ILE A 29 2.22 -8.44 1.61
N LEU A 30 2.85 -9.30 0.81
CA LEU A 30 3.18 -9.01 -0.58
C LEU A 30 2.01 -9.38 -1.50
N ILE A 31 1.63 -8.46 -2.37
CA ILE A 31 0.74 -8.70 -3.50
C ILE A 31 1.42 -8.13 -4.75
N ASP A 32 1.73 -9.01 -5.70
CA ASP A 32 2.54 -8.70 -6.88
C ASP A 32 3.89 -8.07 -6.52
N ASP A 33 4.00 -6.74 -6.65
CA ASP A 33 5.19 -5.94 -6.40
C ASP A 33 5.07 -5.02 -5.16
N THR A 34 3.93 -5.04 -4.49
CA THR A 34 3.58 -4.09 -3.44
C THR A 34 3.40 -4.81 -2.10
N CYS A 35 4.09 -4.31 -1.08
CA CYS A 35 3.97 -4.76 0.30
C CYS A 35 2.98 -3.92 1.07
N TYR A 36 2.12 -4.56 1.87
CA TYR A 36 1.07 -3.91 2.65
C TYR A 36 1.22 -4.18 4.14
N ARG A 37 1.10 -3.13 4.94
CA ARG A 37 1.13 -3.16 6.39
C ARG A 37 -0.22 -2.71 6.95
N PHE A 38 -0.84 -3.57 7.74
CA PHE A 38 -2.15 -3.33 8.35
C PHE A 38 -1.94 -2.70 9.73
N GLU A 39 -2.30 -1.43 9.87
CA GLU A 39 -2.10 -0.67 11.10
C GLU A 39 -3.39 -0.65 11.92
N ASN A 40 -3.39 -1.39 13.03
CA ASN A 40 -4.56 -1.50 13.90
C ASN A 40 -4.65 -0.30 14.86
N SER A 41 -4.75 0.89 14.27
CA SER A 41 -4.90 2.18 14.96
C SER A 41 -5.85 3.05 14.16
N ASN A 42 -6.73 3.77 14.86
CA ASN A 42 -7.66 4.69 14.22
C ASN A 42 -7.08 6.10 14.23
N LEU A 43 -6.82 6.64 13.03
CA LEU A 43 -6.29 7.99 12.83
C LEU A 43 -7.13 8.73 11.81
N ASN A 44 -7.14 10.06 11.87
CA ASN A 44 -7.63 10.86 10.74
C ASN A 44 -6.70 10.65 9.53
N TYR A 45 -7.16 10.98 8.32
CA TYR A 45 -6.39 10.68 7.10
C TYR A 45 -5.00 11.32 7.10
N HIS A 46 -4.90 12.57 7.54
CA HIS A 46 -3.64 13.31 7.54
C HIS A 46 -2.60 12.64 8.46
N ASP A 47 -3.01 12.18 9.64
CA ASP A 47 -2.12 11.51 10.58
C ASP A 47 -1.77 10.09 10.12
N ALA A 48 -2.71 9.36 9.49
CA ALA A 48 -2.42 8.08 8.84
C ALA A 48 -1.39 8.24 7.71
N GLN A 49 -1.56 9.26 6.85
CA GLN A 49 -0.62 9.58 5.78
C GLN A 49 0.77 9.93 6.33
N ARG A 50 0.83 10.82 7.32
CA ARG A 50 2.07 11.16 8.02
C ARG A 50 2.76 9.92 8.60
N TYR A 51 1.99 9.03 9.23
CA TYR A 51 2.51 7.78 9.81
C TYR A 51 3.18 6.91 8.75
N CYS A 52 2.52 6.65 7.62
CA CYS A 52 3.10 5.88 6.52
C CYS A 52 4.35 6.58 5.94
N HIS A 53 4.28 7.89 5.73
CA HIS A 53 5.36 8.68 5.10
C HIS A 53 6.63 8.74 5.95
N ILE A 54 6.52 8.79 7.28
CA ILE A 54 7.67 8.73 8.20
C ILE A 54 8.47 7.43 7.99
N MET A 55 7.78 6.34 7.69
CA MET A 55 8.39 5.04 7.37
C MET A 55 8.76 4.88 5.89
N LYS A 56 8.69 5.95 5.09
CA LYS A 56 8.92 5.94 3.64
C LYS A 56 7.97 4.98 2.89
N MET A 57 6.73 4.90 3.36
CA MET A 57 5.62 4.19 2.73
C MET A 57 4.56 5.21 2.32
N ASN A 58 3.60 4.77 1.51
CA ASN A 58 2.39 5.51 1.20
C ASN A 58 1.21 4.91 1.99
N VAL A 59 0.12 5.64 2.17
CA VAL A 59 -1.18 5.01 2.45
C VAL A 59 -1.53 4.11 1.27
N ALA A 60 -2.23 2.99 1.52
CA ALA A 60 -2.35 1.86 0.61
C ALA A 60 -2.66 2.25 -0.85
N ILE A 61 -1.77 1.82 -1.73
CA ILE A 61 -1.90 1.96 -3.19
C ILE A 61 -2.52 0.67 -3.74
N ALA A 62 -3.75 0.75 -4.25
CA ALA A 62 -4.50 -0.41 -4.74
C ALA A 62 -5.17 -0.07 -6.08
N LYS A 63 -4.36 -0.06 -7.15
CA LYS A 63 -4.75 0.44 -8.48
C LYS A 63 -5.49 -0.58 -9.35
N ASP A 64 -5.60 -1.84 -8.90
CA ASP A 64 -6.26 -2.91 -9.64
C ASP A 64 -7.14 -3.77 -8.74
N GLU A 65 -8.05 -4.51 -9.37
CA GLU A 65 -9.11 -5.25 -8.71
C GLU A 65 -8.65 -6.33 -7.77
N ARG A 66 -7.52 -6.96 -8.10
CA ARG A 66 -6.95 -8.00 -7.25
C ARG A 66 -6.47 -7.39 -5.94
N LYS A 67 -5.81 -6.22 -6.00
CA LYS A 67 -5.27 -5.54 -4.81
C LYS A 67 -6.38 -5.10 -3.86
N TRP A 68 -7.39 -4.34 -4.31
CA TRP A 68 -8.44 -3.87 -3.38
C TRP A 68 -9.26 -5.02 -2.79
N ASN A 69 -9.68 -6.01 -3.60
CA ASN A 69 -10.44 -7.17 -3.10
C ASN A 69 -9.63 -7.96 -2.05
N PHE A 70 -8.33 -8.12 -2.27
CA PHE A 70 -7.45 -8.76 -1.30
C PHE A 70 -7.34 -7.93 -0.02
N LEU A 71 -7.13 -6.62 -0.12
CA LEU A 71 -7.03 -5.75 1.06
C LEU A 71 -8.30 -5.80 1.90
N ALA A 72 -9.49 -5.70 1.29
CA ALA A 72 -10.76 -5.83 1.99
C ALA A 72 -10.88 -7.18 2.72
N SER A 73 -10.61 -8.29 2.02
CA SER A 73 -10.68 -9.62 2.60
C SER A 73 -9.66 -9.84 3.73
N MET A 74 -8.43 -9.37 3.55
CA MET A 74 -7.36 -9.55 4.52
C MET A 74 -7.54 -8.65 5.74
N ALA A 75 -8.10 -7.45 5.55
CA ALA A 75 -8.43 -6.50 6.61
C ALA A 75 -9.38 -7.11 7.65
N VAL A 76 -10.36 -7.92 7.22
CA VAL A 76 -11.26 -8.65 8.15
C VAL A 76 -10.46 -9.49 9.15
N THR A 77 -9.48 -10.24 8.67
CA THR A 77 -8.62 -11.08 9.52
C THR A 77 -7.61 -10.25 10.32
N LYS A 78 -6.96 -9.27 9.69
CA LYS A 78 -5.88 -8.48 10.31
C LYS A 78 -6.37 -7.53 11.39
N PHE A 79 -7.55 -6.96 11.22
CA PHE A 79 -8.17 -6.09 12.22
C PHE A 79 -9.14 -6.84 13.14
N GLY A 80 -9.58 -8.04 12.77
CA GLY A 80 -10.54 -8.82 13.55
C GLY A 80 -11.96 -8.24 13.52
N ILE A 81 -12.34 -7.55 12.43
CA ILE A 81 -13.61 -6.83 12.28
C ILE A 81 -14.25 -7.20 10.94
N THR A 82 -15.46 -7.77 10.95
CA THR A 82 -16.17 -8.16 9.72
C THR A 82 -16.73 -6.96 8.96
N ASN A 83 -17.34 -6.01 9.67
CA ASN A 83 -18.02 -4.84 9.08
C ASN A 83 -17.23 -3.55 9.27
N GLY A 84 -15.91 -3.64 9.08
CA GLY A 84 -15.00 -2.50 9.22
C GLY A 84 -14.79 -1.74 7.91
N ASN A 85 -13.97 -0.70 8.01
CA ASN A 85 -13.42 0.04 6.89
C ASN A 85 -12.02 0.55 7.23
N PHE A 86 -11.28 0.96 6.22
CA PHE A 86 -9.94 1.52 6.39
C PHE A 86 -9.64 2.53 5.30
N TYR A 87 -8.78 3.51 5.60
CA TYR A 87 -8.26 4.44 4.62
C TYR A 87 -7.41 3.72 3.58
N ILE A 88 -7.65 4.06 2.32
CA ILE A 88 -6.74 3.81 1.20
C ILE A 88 -6.10 5.14 0.78
N GLY A 89 -4.98 5.09 0.08
CA GLY A 89 -4.21 6.28 -0.27
C GLY A 89 -4.83 7.13 -1.37
N LEU A 90 -6.14 7.08 -1.56
CA LEU A 90 -6.84 7.84 -2.58
C LEU A 90 -7.45 9.11 -1.96
N SER A 91 -7.10 10.27 -2.49
CA SER A 91 -7.61 11.56 -2.02
C SER A 91 -7.68 12.61 -3.13
N ARG A 92 -8.38 13.72 -2.88
CA ARG A 92 -8.47 14.88 -3.77
C ARG A 92 -8.46 16.17 -2.96
N SER A 93 -8.10 17.29 -3.59
CA SER A 93 -8.02 18.59 -2.89
C SER A 93 -9.39 19.20 -2.58
N ASN A 94 -10.39 18.95 -3.41
CA ASN A 94 -11.78 19.38 -3.21
C ASN A 94 -12.74 18.50 -4.04
N ALA A 95 -14.05 18.67 -3.82
CA ALA A 95 -15.10 17.85 -4.43
C ALA A 95 -15.15 17.88 -5.97
N SER A 96 -14.55 18.89 -6.61
CA SER A 96 -14.49 19.03 -8.07
C SER A 96 -13.14 18.60 -8.67
N SER A 97 -12.18 18.22 -7.82
CA SER A 97 -10.84 17.82 -8.26
C SER A 97 -10.75 16.33 -8.55
N PRO A 98 -9.85 15.91 -9.46
CA PRO A 98 -9.58 14.50 -9.68
C PRO A 98 -8.92 13.88 -8.45
N PHE A 99 -9.12 12.57 -8.29
CA PHE A 99 -8.45 11.79 -7.24
C PHE A 99 -7.04 11.40 -7.67
N TYR A 100 -6.13 11.43 -6.70
CA TYR A 100 -4.76 10.96 -6.82
C TYR A 100 -4.48 9.95 -5.71
N TRP A 101 -3.68 8.97 -6.06
CA TRP A 101 -3.05 8.09 -5.12
C TRP A 101 -1.96 8.83 -4.33
N ASP A 102 -1.64 8.34 -3.15
CA ASP A 102 -0.67 8.93 -2.23
C ASP A 102 0.77 8.91 -2.79
N ASP A 103 1.00 8.09 -3.83
CA ASP A 103 2.23 8.11 -4.64
C ASP A 103 2.24 9.20 -5.73
N GLY A 104 1.20 10.02 -5.80
CA GLY A 104 1.02 11.12 -6.75
C GLY A 104 0.44 10.71 -8.11
N THR A 105 0.20 9.43 -8.36
CA THR A 105 -0.37 8.98 -9.64
C THR A 105 -1.89 9.21 -9.70
N PRO A 106 -2.46 9.50 -10.88
CA PRO A 106 -3.89 9.73 -11.01
C PRO A 106 -4.68 8.43 -10.83
N LEU A 107 -5.96 8.57 -10.46
CA LEU A 107 -6.90 7.45 -10.51
C LEU A 107 -7.26 7.13 -11.96
N GLU A 108 -7.01 5.88 -12.39
CA GLU A 108 -7.37 5.41 -13.74
C GLU A 108 -8.61 4.51 -13.74
N VAL A 109 -8.84 3.77 -12.64
CA VAL A 109 -9.96 2.81 -12.50
C VAL A 109 -10.79 3.16 -11.28
N HIS A 110 -12.12 3.10 -11.39
CA HIS A 110 -13.02 3.43 -10.30
C HIS A 110 -13.64 2.17 -9.66
N ASN A 111 -13.63 2.11 -8.32
CA ASN A 111 -14.35 1.09 -7.56
C ASN A 111 -15.25 1.72 -6.47
N PHE A 112 -15.66 2.97 -6.70
CA PHE A 112 -16.59 3.68 -5.84
C PHE A 112 -17.97 3.00 -5.80
N GLY A 113 -18.53 2.92 -4.60
CA GLY A 113 -19.95 2.68 -4.37
C GLY A 113 -20.70 4.01 -4.33
N ILE A 114 -21.22 4.38 -3.15
CA ILE A 114 -21.83 5.70 -2.93
C ILE A 114 -20.74 6.73 -2.67
N MET A 115 -20.83 7.88 -3.33
CA MET A 115 -19.95 9.02 -3.11
C MET A 115 -20.70 10.19 -2.46
N THR A 116 -19.98 10.92 -1.62
CA THR A 116 -20.38 12.16 -0.96
C THR A 116 -19.42 13.27 -1.42
N PRO A 117 -19.71 14.56 -1.17
CA PRO A 117 -18.80 15.66 -1.53
C PRO A 117 -17.60 15.76 -0.56
N GLN A 118 -16.98 14.62 -0.25
CA GLN A 118 -15.82 14.49 0.61
C GLN A 118 -14.57 14.14 -0.21
N ASN A 119 -13.41 14.20 0.43
CA ASN A 119 -12.13 14.31 -0.27
C ASN A 119 -11.19 13.11 -0.05
N ASN A 120 -11.47 12.28 0.94
CA ASN A 120 -10.63 11.14 1.31
C ASN A 120 -11.43 9.86 1.18
N VAL A 121 -10.76 8.75 0.95
CA VAL A 121 -11.42 7.50 0.56
C VAL A 121 -11.10 6.40 1.55
N ILE A 122 -12.15 5.72 2.00
CA ILE A 122 -12.04 4.46 2.71
C ILE A 122 -12.52 3.32 1.81
N GLU A 123 -12.00 2.13 2.06
CA GLU A 123 -12.52 0.89 1.53
C GLU A 123 -13.34 0.15 2.59
N LEU A 124 -14.51 -0.34 2.19
CA LEU A 124 -15.39 -1.15 3.02
C LEU A 124 -14.94 -2.61 3.00
N MET A 125 -14.63 -3.19 4.15
CA MET A 125 -14.11 -4.56 4.23
C MET A 125 -15.08 -5.63 3.71
N HIS A 126 -16.39 -5.40 3.85
CA HIS A 126 -17.45 -6.37 3.52
C HIS A 126 -17.89 -6.36 2.05
N THR A 127 -17.71 -5.24 1.34
CA THR A 127 -18.11 -5.09 -0.08
C THR A 127 -16.94 -4.83 -1.01
N SER A 128 -15.76 -4.55 -0.44
CA SER A 128 -14.59 -4.02 -1.15
C SER A 128 -14.88 -2.75 -1.95
N LYS A 129 -15.98 -2.04 -1.67
CA LYS A 129 -16.31 -0.78 -2.34
C LYS A 129 -15.67 0.40 -1.65
N TRP A 130 -15.30 1.39 -2.46
CA TRP A 130 -14.77 2.65 -1.97
C TRP A 130 -15.89 3.64 -1.68
N THR A 131 -15.74 4.44 -0.64
CA THR A 131 -16.62 5.57 -0.34
C THR A 131 -15.80 6.75 0.14
N THR A 132 -16.30 7.96 -0.09
CA THR A 132 -15.65 9.19 0.34
C THR A 132 -16.11 9.57 1.74
N VAL A 133 -15.16 9.99 2.59
CA VAL A 133 -15.39 10.35 4.00
C VAL A 133 -14.72 11.67 4.36
N ASN A 134 -15.22 12.28 5.43
CA ASN A 134 -14.59 13.46 6.00
C ASN A 134 -13.18 13.10 6.51
N PRO A 135 -12.11 13.81 6.09
CA PRO A 135 -10.73 13.50 6.50
C PRO A 135 -10.50 13.50 8.00
N THR A 136 -11.31 14.21 8.78
CA THR A 136 -11.16 14.28 10.24
C THR A 136 -11.67 13.03 10.95
N GLU A 137 -12.47 12.21 10.28
CA GLU A 137 -13.00 10.98 10.85
C GLU A 137 -11.86 9.98 11.06
N PRO A 138 -11.77 9.37 12.25
CA PRO A 138 -10.74 8.39 12.52
C PRO A 138 -11.13 7.03 11.93
N HIS A 139 -10.23 6.45 11.14
CA HIS A 139 -10.38 5.10 10.59
C HIS A 139 -9.09 4.32 10.73
N LEU A 140 -9.20 3.00 10.67
CA LEU A 140 -8.07 2.10 10.41
C LEU A 140 -7.40 2.50 9.09
N PHE A 141 -6.16 2.08 8.88
CA PHE A 141 -5.46 2.38 7.65
C PHE A 141 -4.45 1.29 7.32
N ILE A 142 -4.06 1.25 6.05
CA ILE A 142 -3.04 0.33 5.55
C ILE A 142 -1.95 1.18 4.90
N CYS A 143 -0.69 0.90 5.21
CA CYS A 143 0.45 1.47 4.50
C CYS A 143 0.92 0.52 3.40
N SER A 144 1.58 1.05 2.36
CA SER A 144 2.14 0.27 1.27
C SER A 144 3.46 0.82 0.73
N TYR A 145 4.30 -0.07 0.20
CA TYR A 145 5.56 0.27 -0.45
C TYR A 145 5.93 -0.77 -1.49
N LEU A 146 6.68 -0.39 -2.53
CA LEU A 146 7.19 -1.34 -3.51
C LEU A 146 8.29 -2.20 -2.87
N MET A 147 8.22 -3.51 -3.07
CA MET A 147 9.21 -4.45 -2.53
C MET A 147 10.64 -4.12 -2.95
N ASN A 148 10.81 -3.52 -4.15
CA ASN A 148 12.09 -3.15 -4.75
C ASN A 148 12.45 -1.66 -4.61
N ALA A 149 11.67 -0.85 -3.87
CA ALA A 149 12.01 0.56 -3.70
C ALA A 149 13.36 0.70 -2.99
N THR A 150 14.40 1.14 -3.70
CA THR A 150 15.70 1.51 -3.13
C THR A 150 15.56 2.89 -2.49
N HIS A 151 15.94 3.02 -1.21
CA HIS A 151 16.05 4.35 -0.60
C HIS A 151 17.25 5.06 -1.23
N SER A 152 16.98 6.05 -2.08
CA SER A 152 17.96 7.10 -2.41
C SER A 152 18.01 8.14 -1.30
#